data_AF-A0A8J8GSY4-F1
#
_entry.id   AF-A0A8J8GSY4-F1
#
_cell.length_a   1.000
_cell.length_b   1.000
_cell.length_c   1.000
_cell.angle_alpha   90.00
_cell.angle_beta   90.00
_cell.angle_gamma   90.00
#
_symmetry.space_group_name_H-M   'P 1'
#
loop_
_entity.id
_entity.type
_entity.pdbx_description
1 polymer ?
#
loop_
_entity_poly.entity_id
_entity_poly.type
_entity_poly.pdbx_seq_one_letter_code
_entity_poly.pdbx_strand_id
1 'polypeptide(L)'
;MELTPRELIEAECRRRGKAAVLADCLALLRGETDLRLLRSVAGRGADKYFDGEEHHDTYWFRVWAMRGLLWSWDDSATAAVIGAFGDEAWRVREMAAKVVARHLVAEAGPAVAELRDDPVPRVRAAADRAVARLISAQA
;
A
#
# COMPACT_ATOMS: atom_id res chain seq x y z
N MET A 1 19.52 -8.48 14.40
CA MET A 1 18.59 -9.08 13.41
C MET A 1 17.69 -7.96 12.93
N GLU A 2 17.65 -7.72 11.62
CA GLU A 2 16.90 -6.60 11.06
C GLU A 2 15.41 -6.95 10.96
N LEU A 3 14.53 -6.03 11.35
CA LEU A 3 13.08 -6.24 11.28
C LEU A 3 12.62 -6.20 9.82
N THR A 4 11.75 -7.13 9.46
CA THR A 4 11.05 -7.13 8.16
C THR A 4 10.11 -5.92 8.06
N PRO A 5 9.70 -5.51 6.84
CA PRO A 5 8.73 -4.43 6.69
C PRO A 5 7.42 -4.65 7.45
N ARG A 6 6.95 -5.90 7.51
CA ARG A 6 5.78 -6.27 8.31
C ARG A 6 6.00 -5.98 9.80
N GLU A 7 7.10 -6.48 10.36
CA GLU A 7 7.42 -6.32 11.77
C GLU A 7 7.60 -4.85 12.16
N LEU A 8 8.16 -4.03 11.26
CA LEU A 8 8.27 -2.58 11.45
C LEU A 8 6.89 -1.92 11.53
N ILE A 9 6.01 -2.19 10.58
CA ILE A 9 4.66 -1.60 10.55
C ILE A 9 3.83 -2.07 11.76
N GLU A 10 3.91 -3.35 12.11
CA GLU A 10 3.24 -3.92 13.29
C GLU A 10 3.80 -3.36 14.61
N ALA A 11 5.12 -3.17 14.71
CA ALA A 11 5.74 -2.49 15.84
C ALA A 11 5.25 -1.05 15.97
N GLU A 12 5.08 -0.36 14.85
CA GLU A 12 4.63 1.01 14.87
C GLU A 12 3.14 1.14 15.22
N CYS A 13 2.31 0.22 14.70
CA CYS A 13 0.92 0.11 15.12
C CYS A 13 0.81 -0.13 16.64
N ARG A 14 1.72 -0.91 17.24
CA ARG A 14 1.77 -1.11 18.70
C ARG A 14 2.20 0.15 19.45
N ARG A 15 3.13 0.93 18.90
CA ARG A 15 3.68 2.11 19.56
C ARG A 15 2.73 3.31 19.60
N ARG A 16 2.03 3.57 18.49
CA ARG A 16 1.19 4.78 18.32
C ARG A 16 -0.25 4.52 17.87
N GLY A 17 -0.63 3.26 17.70
CA GLY A 17 -1.96 2.85 17.24
C GLY A 17 -2.05 2.72 15.72
N LYS A 18 -2.89 1.79 15.27
CA LYS A 18 -3.15 1.55 13.84
C LYS A 18 -3.67 2.79 13.11
N ALA A 19 -4.58 3.54 13.73
CA ALA A 19 -5.17 4.74 13.14
C ALA A 19 -4.14 5.82 12.79
N ALA A 20 -3.09 5.99 13.61
CA ALA A 20 -2.01 6.91 13.32
C ALA A 20 -1.19 6.44 12.11
N VAL A 21 -0.84 5.15 12.05
CA VAL A 21 -0.09 4.58 10.92
C VAL A 21 -0.91 4.63 9.63
N LEU A 22 -2.21 4.39 9.72
CA LEU A 22 -3.16 4.55 8.61
C LEU A 22 -3.16 5.99 8.08
N ALA A 23 -3.31 6.99 8.96
CA ALA A 23 -3.35 8.40 8.58
C ALA A 23 -2.09 8.81 7.80
N ASP A 24 -0.92 8.36 8.26
CA ASP A 24 0.35 8.58 7.58
C ASP A 24 0.39 7.92 6.19
N CYS A 25 -0.08 6.68 6.07
CA CYS A 25 -0.16 6.02 4.76
C CYS A 25 -1.06 6.80 3.81
N LEU A 26 -2.21 7.28 4.28
CA LEU A 26 -3.13 8.08 3.47
C LEU A 26 -2.51 9.43 3.07
N ALA A 27 -1.72 10.05 3.95
CA ALA A 27 -0.96 11.26 3.64
C ALA A 27 0.07 11.04 2.53
N LEU A 28 0.90 9.98 2.65
CA LEU A 28 1.88 9.62 1.63
C LEU A 28 1.22 9.32 0.27
N LEU A 29 0.03 8.71 0.26
CA LEU A 29 -0.73 8.44 -0.97
C LEU A 29 -1.26 9.69 -1.65
N ARG A 30 -1.53 10.77 -0.90
CA ARG A 30 -1.88 12.09 -1.44
C ARG A 30 -0.68 12.90 -1.93
N GLY A 31 0.54 12.35 -1.80
CA GLY A 31 1.78 13.01 -2.20
C GLY A 31 2.43 13.85 -1.11
N GLU A 32 1.98 13.75 0.14
CA GLU A 32 2.69 14.34 1.27
C GLU A 32 4.04 13.61 1.45
N THR A 33 5.14 14.36 1.66
CA THR A 33 6.51 13.83 1.66
C THR A 33 7.19 13.87 3.03
N ASP A 34 6.42 13.90 4.12
CA ASP A 34 6.99 13.94 5.47
C ASP A 34 7.82 12.68 5.75
N LEU A 35 9.13 12.90 5.80
CA LEU A 35 10.16 11.88 6.02
C LEU A 35 10.02 11.14 7.36
N ARG A 36 9.37 11.75 8.36
CA ARG A 36 9.09 11.08 9.64
C ARG A 36 8.09 9.94 9.47
N LEU A 37 7.11 10.10 8.58
CA LEU A 37 6.11 9.07 8.25
C LEU A 37 6.78 7.88 7.55
N LEU A 38 7.74 8.18 6.66
CA LEU A 38 8.45 7.22 5.83
C LEU A 38 9.26 6.19 6.61
N ARG A 39 9.98 6.60 7.66
CA ARG A 39 10.84 5.69 8.43
C ARG A 39 10.05 4.51 9.01
N SER A 40 8.78 4.73 9.36
CA SER A 40 7.93 3.71 9.97
C SER A 40 7.38 2.66 8.99
N VAL A 41 7.26 3.00 7.70
CA VAL A 41 6.67 2.13 6.66
C VAL A 41 7.68 1.61 5.63
N ALA A 42 8.82 2.28 5.51
CA ALA A 42 9.84 2.02 4.50
C ALA A 42 11.02 1.18 5.03
N GLY A 43 11.34 1.29 6.33
CA GLY A 43 12.57 0.74 6.90
C GLY A 43 13.83 1.42 6.35
N ARG A 44 14.97 0.71 6.36
CA ARG A 44 16.27 1.23 5.86
C ARG A 44 16.25 1.61 4.38
N GLY A 45 15.30 1.10 3.59
CA GLY A 45 15.11 1.52 2.21
C GLY A 45 14.83 3.01 2.05
N ALA A 46 14.37 3.68 3.11
CA ALA A 46 14.21 5.13 3.13
C ALA A 46 15.46 5.91 3.51
N ASP A 47 16.57 5.28 3.95
CA ASP A 47 17.75 5.97 4.48
C ASP A 47 18.29 7.03 3.51
N LYS A 48 18.27 6.75 2.20
CA LYS A 48 18.74 7.69 1.18
C LYS A 48 17.91 8.96 1.06
N TYR A 49 16.65 8.98 1.52
CA TYR A 49 15.78 10.17 1.42
C TYR A 49 15.95 11.12 2.61
N PHE A 50 16.85 10.80 3.55
CA PHE A 50 17.16 11.64 4.71
C PHE A 50 18.47 12.42 4.55
N ASP A 51 19.00 12.54 3.33
CA ASP A 51 20.22 13.27 3.00
C ASP A 51 19.99 14.79 2.80
N GLY A 52 18.73 15.21 2.69
CA GLY A 52 18.36 16.61 2.44
C GLY A 52 18.35 16.99 0.95
N GLU A 53 18.58 16.04 0.06
CA GLU A 53 18.59 16.23 -1.40
C GLU A 53 17.21 15.95 -2.01
N GLU A 54 16.99 16.44 -3.23
CA GLU A 54 15.83 16.07 -4.02
C GLU A 54 15.99 14.67 -4.62
N HIS A 55 14.93 13.86 -4.55
CA HIS A 55 14.90 12.51 -5.12
C HIS A 55 13.81 12.40 -6.19
N HIS A 56 14.12 11.83 -7.34
CA HIS A 56 13.14 11.66 -8.42
C HIS A 56 12.27 10.40 -8.29
N ASP A 57 12.65 9.45 -7.43
CA ASP A 57 11.94 8.18 -7.25
C ASP A 57 11.00 8.16 -6.02
N THR A 58 10.41 9.32 -5.70
CA THR A 58 9.44 9.51 -4.60
C THR A 58 8.17 8.68 -4.75
N TYR A 59 7.91 8.06 -5.91
CA TYR A 59 6.84 7.07 -6.07
C TYR A 59 6.95 5.92 -5.05
N TRP A 60 8.16 5.62 -4.54
CA TRP A 60 8.38 4.64 -3.48
C TRP A 60 7.58 4.95 -2.21
N PHE A 61 7.27 6.22 -1.95
CA PHE A 61 6.50 6.62 -0.77
C PHE A 61 5.07 6.06 -0.85
N ARG A 62 4.45 6.15 -2.02
CA ARG A 62 3.12 5.58 -2.30
C ARG A 62 3.15 4.05 -2.25
N VAL A 63 4.23 3.43 -2.75
CA VAL A 63 4.43 1.97 -2.66
C VAL A 63 4.52 1.51 -1.20
N TRP A 64 5.29 2.22 -0.38
CA TRP A 64 5.45 1.90 1.04
C TRP A 64 4.18 2.19 1.84
N ALA A 65 3.44 3.24 1.49
CA ALA A 65 2.13 3.52 2.07
C ALA A 65 1.13 2.39 1.80
N MET A 66 1.00 1.91 0.56
CA MET A 66 0.14 0.75 0.27
C MET A 66 0.59 -0.51 0.99
N ARG A 67 1.90 -0.69 1.18
CA ARG A 67 2.43 -1.78 2.03
C ARG A 67 2.06 -1.61 3.49
N GLY A 68 2.05 -0.38 4.00
CA GLY A 68 1.53 0.00 5.31
C GLY A 68 0.13 -0.55 5.54
N LEU A 69 -0.77 -0.30 4.58
CA LEU A 69 -2.17 -0.73 4.63
C LEU A 69 -2.36 -2.26 4.71
N LEU A 70 -1.35 -3.08 4.39
CA LEU A 70 -1.43 -4.52 4.65
C LEU A 70 -1.54 -4.82 6.16
N TRP A 71 -1.01 -3.96 7.03
CA TRP A 71 -0.91 -4.23 8.47
C TRP A 71 -1.58 -3.17 9.35
N SER A 72 -1.90 -2.00 8.81
CA SER A 72 -2.61 -0.91 9.49
C SER A 72 -4.04 -0.66 8.96
N TRP A 73 -4.67 -1.67 8.34
CA TRP A 73 -5.98 -1.52 7.67
C TRP A 73 -7.11 -1.05 8.57
N ASP A 74 -7.98 -0.25 7.94
CA ASP A 74 -9.31 0.16 8.35
C ASP A 74 -10.12 0.47 7.08
N ASP A 75 -11.43 0.24 7.11
CA ASP A 75 -12.28 0.38 5.90
C ASP A 75 -12.38 1.82 5.40
N SER A 76 -12.03 2.83 6.22
CA SER A 76 -11.87 4.21 5.75
C SER A 76 -10.80 4.39 4.66
N ALA A 77 -9.88 3.44 4.47
CA ALA A 77 -8.88 3.46 3.40
C ALA A 77 -9.37 2.94 2.05
N THR A 78 -10.60 2.41 1.96
CA THR A 78 -11.15 1.80 0.74
C THR A 78 -11.07 2.73 -0.48
N ALA A 79 -11.46 3.99 -0.33
CA ALA A 79 -11.40 4.97 -1.43
C ALA A 79 -9.96 5.19 -1.93
N ALA A 80 -8.99 5.22 -1.02
CA ALA A 80 -7.57 5.39 -1.37
C ALA A 80 -7.01 4.16 -2.10
N VAL A 81 -7.43 2.95 -1.72
CA VAL A 81 -7.05 1.71 -2.41
C VAL A 81 -7.61 1.69 -3.84
N ILE A 82 -8.87 2.05 -4.02
CA ILE A 82 -9.49 2.10 -5.35
C ILE A 82 -8.81 3.15 -6.23
N GLY A 83 -8.55 4.35 -5.69
CA GLY A 83 -7.83 5.40 -6.40
C GLY A 83 -6.43 4.98 -6.84
N ALA A 84 -5.74 4.15 -6.06
CA ALA A 84 -4.40 3.66 -6.34
C ALA A 84 -4.32 2.68 -7.53
N PHE A 85 -5.45 2.17 -8.04
CA PHE A 85 -5.47 1.40 -9.29
C PHE A 85 -5.16 2.24 -10.53
N GLY A 86 -5.31 3.56 -10.46
CA GLY A 86 -4.93 4.49 -11.53
C GLY A 86 -3.50 5.04 -11.42
N ASP A 87 -2.71 4.62 -10.43
CA ASP A 87 -1.38 5.19 -10.21
C ASP A 87 -0.44 4.90 -11.38
N GLU A 88 0.35 5.90 -11.79
CA GLU A 88 1.37 5.79 -12.84
C GLU A 88 2.39 4.67 -12.54
N ALA A 89 2.76 4.52 -11.26
CA ALA A 89 3.74 3.55 -10.82
C ALA A 89 3.06 2.19 -10.67
N TRP A 90 3.37 1.26 -11.57
CA TRP A 90 2.77 -0.09 -11.58
C TRP A 90 2.86 -0.81 -10.22
N ARG A 91 3.89 -0.51 -9.43
CA ARG A 91 4.10 -1.14 -8.13
C ARG A 91 3.11 -0.65 -7.07
N VAL A 92 2.56 0.55 -7.22
CA VAL A 92 1.45 1.03 -6.38
C VAL A 92 0.18 0.24 -6.71
N ARG A 93 -0.15 0.08 -8.00
CA ARG A 93 -1.29 -0.74 -8.46
C ARG A 93 -1.18 -2.20 -7.98
N GLU A 94 0.01 -2.79 -8.10
CA GLU A 94 0.30 -4.15 -7.60
C GLU A 94 0.02 -4.26 -6.08
N MET A 95 0.46 -3.27 -5.30
CA MET A 95 0.28 -3.27 -3.86
C MET A 95 -1.18 -3.03 -3.45
N ALA A 96 -1.90 -2.15 -4.15
CA ALA A 96 -3.32 -1.93 -3.94
C ALA A 96 -4.13 -3.23 -4.13
N ALA A 97 -3.87 -3.99 -5.21
CA ALA A 97 -4.52 -5.28 -5.43
C ALA A 97 -4.21 -6.29 -4.31
N LYS A 98 -2.99 -6.28 -3.74
CA LYS A 98 -2.63 -7.12 -2.58
C LYS A 98 -3.38 -6.72 -1.31
N VAL A 99 -3.64 -5.42 -1.11
CA VAL A 99 -4.45 -4.92 0.02
C VAL A 99 -5.88 -5.43 -0.11
N VAL A 100 -6.48 -5.35 -1.31
CA VAL A 100 -7.82 -5.92 -1.58
C VAL A 100 -7.86 -7.42 -1.28
N ALA A 101 -6.90 -8.20 -1.79
CA ALA A 101 -6.85 -9.65 -1.57
C ALA A 101 -6.74 -10.02 -0.08
N ARG A 102 -6.06 -9.20 0.71
CA ARG A 102 -5.79 -9.44 2.13
C ARG A 102 -7.01 -9.12 2.99
N HIS A 103 -7.62 -7.96 2.79
CA HIS A 103 -8.69 -7.44 3.65
C HIS A 103 -10.09 -7.63 3.07
N LEU A 104 -10.20 -8.25 1.89
CA LEU A 104 -11.46 -8.58 1.25
C LEU A 104 -12.33 -7.33 1.00
N VAL A 105 -11.71 -6.28 0.47
CA VAL A 105 -12.38 -5.01 0.15
C VAL A 105 -13.35 -5.22 -1.01
N ALA A 106 -14.60 -5.55 -0.70
CA ALA A 106 -15.60 -5.98 -1.68
C ALA A 106 -15.97 -4.86 -2.65
N GLU A 107 -16.01 -3.62 -2.17
CA GLU A 107 -16.30 -2.40 -2.95
C GLU A 107 -15.30 -2.17 -4.08
N ALA A 108 -14.08 -2.68 -3.95
CA ALA A 108 -13.05 -2.59 -4.97
C ALA A 108 -13.18 -3.66 -6.08
N GLY A 109 -14.15 -4.58 -5.97
CA GLY A 109 -14.29 -5.76 -6.84
C GLY A 109 -14.25 -5.47 -8.35
N PRO A 110 -15.14 -4.59 -8.87
CA PRO A 110 -15.12 -4.24 -10.29
C PRO A 110 -13.79 -3.61 -10.72
N ALA A 111 -13.29 -2.64 -9.94
CA ALA A 111 -12.08 -1.89 -10.30
C ALA A 111 -10.79 -2.75 -10.23
N VAL A 112 -10.69 -3.67 -9.27
CA VAL A 112 -9.54 -4.60 -9.21
C VAL A 112 -9.60 -5.65 -10.32
N ALA A 113 -10.80 -5.97 -10.85
CA ALA A 113 -10.95 -6.88 -11.98
C ALA A 113 -10.41 -6.27 -13.30
N GLU A 114 -10.54 -4.95 -13.49
CA GLU A 114 -9.97 -4.24 -14.65
C GLU A 114 -8.44 -4.36 -14.70
N LEU A 115 -7.77 -4.45 -13.54
CA LEU A 115 -6.31 -4.64 -13.47
C LEU A 115 -5.83 -6.00 -13.99
N ARG A 116 -6.74 -6.93 -14.30
CA ARG A 116 -6.38 -8.19 -14.98
C ARG A 116 -5.90 -7.98 -16.40
N ASP A 117 -6.18 -6.82 -16.99
CA ASP A 117 -5.68 -6.41 -18.32
C ASP A 117 -4.52 -5.40 -18.24
N ASP A 118 -3.98 -5.15 -17.04
CA ASP A 118 -2.85 -4.22 -16.84
C ASP A 118 -1.63 -4.63 -17.72
N PRO A 119 -0.90 -3.67 -18.32
CA PRO A 119 0.28 -4.00 -19.14
C PRO A 119 1.37 -4.77 -18.38
N VAL A 120 1.44 -4.63 -17.06
CA VAL A 120 2.47 -5.25 -16.22
C VAL A 120 2.01 -6.62 -15.69
N PRO A 121 2.72 -7.73 -16.01
CA PRO A 121 2.32 -9.08 -15.61
C PRO A 121 2.15 -9.28 -14.09
N ARG A 122 2.93 -8.56 -13.29
CA ARG A 122 2.85 -8.62 -11.83
C ARG A 122 1.57 -8.00 -11.28
N VAL A 123 1.07 -6.94 -11.92
CA VAL A 123 -0.19 -6.31 -11.54
C VAL A 123 -1.33 -7.25 -11.89
N ARG A 124 -1.35 -7.82 -13.10
CA ARG A 124 -2.34 -8.83 -13.51
C ARG A 124 -2.41 -10.00 -12.52
N ALA A 125 -1.27 -10.57 -12.16
CA ALA A 125 -1.21 -11.67 -11.20
C ALA A 125 -1.69 -11.29 -9.78
N ALA A 126 -1.53 -10.03 -9.37
CA ALA A 126 -2.07 -9.54 -8.11
C ALA A 126 -3.59 -9.33 -8.19
N ALA A 127 -4.09 -8.82 -9.31
CA ALA A 127 -5.51 -8.65 -9.60
C ALA A 127 -6.24 -10.01 -9.63
N ASP A 128 -5.70 -11.00 -10.34
CA ASP A 128 -6.25 -12.36 -10.38
C ASP A 128 -6.43 -12.95 -8.98
N ARG A 129 -5.41 -12.80 -8.12
CA ARG A 129 -5.48 -13.25 -6.72
C ARG A 129 -6.52 -12.49 -5.91
N ALA A 130 -6.65 -11.18 -6.11
CA ALA A 130 -7.65 -10.37 -5.41
C ALA A 130 -9.06 -10.80 -5.80
N VAL A 131 -9.35 -10.93 -7.09
CA VAL A 131 -10.65 -11.38 -7.60
C VAL A 131 -11.00 -12.77 -7.07
N ALA A 132 -10.07 -13.72 -7.15
CA ALA A 132 -10.30 -15.07 -6.61
C ALA A 132 -10.64 -15.04 -5.11
N ARG A 133 -9.92 -14.23 -4.32
CA ARG A 133 -10.16 -14.08 -2.88
C ARG A 133 -11.53 -13.48 -2.57
N LEU A 134 -11.97 -12.48 -3.33
CA LEU A 134 -13.29 -11.86 -3.16
C LEU A 134 -14.43 -12.83 -3.49
N ILE A 135 -14.31 -13.58 -4.59
CA ILE A 135 -15.30 -14.59 -4.97
C ILE A 135 -15.41 -15.67 -3.90
N SER A 136 -14.28 -16.20 -3.41
CA SER A 136 -14.30 -17.25 -2.38
C SER A 136 -14.86 -16.78 -1.03
N ALA A 137 -14.88 -15.48 -0.74
CA ALA A 137 -15.44 -14.95 0.50
C ALA A 137 -16.97 -14.77 0.45
N GLN A 138 -17.56 -14.85 -0.74
CA GLN A 138 -19.00 -14.69 -0.99
C GLN A 138 -19.74 -16.02 -1.17
N ALA A 139 -18.99 -17.13 -1.31
CA ALA A 139 -19.51 -18.49 -1.48
C ALA A 139 -19.74 -19.19 -0.14
#